data_AF-A0A974WIA9-F1
#
_entry.id   AF-A0A974WIA9-F1
#
_cell.length_a   1.000
_cell.length_b   1.000
_cell.length_c   1.000
_cell.angle_alpha   90.00
_cell.angle_beta   90.00
_cell.angle_gamma   90.00
#
_symmetry.space_group_name_H-M   'P 1'
#
loop_
_entity.id
_entity.type
_entity.pdbx_description
1 polymer ?
#
loop_
_entity_poly.entity_id
_entity_poly.type
_entity_poly.pdbx_seq_one_letter_code
_entity_poly.pdbx_strand_id
1 'polypeptide(L)'
;MKKMTTILAVLGATVFSNTLIAQEEKSIPYKKIFAYGLDANVQPALNILDSISYSQLNDEDSIFKYEFEQRFKYENDRGKYQVDNEKIDQLYSMFRSYWRQSMLNPEETFDGQLAGQVVPFLLRNFPEMQGKRPSRDSIGFILSSFITSEGLHTRSKVDRVGRLPDLPIWQNEQDTLITVNLPEESFEVEVVFMQDFISYGWSSYATLNNRRSGGWAEQNKLFCAIKLYDLNSEDFRVSFLAHEARHLVDMKLFPKLKSPDLEYRAKLTELILAKETLFDTVESFINDANANSENSHPLANYYVIHHLSKKLFSEDFCSDLSKWKKIKVKKINQAADDLLKENTAKLTSLGPDVEKLINTK
;
A
#
# COMPACT_ATOMS: atom_id res chain seq x y z
N MET A 1 50.02 33.96 74.45
CA MET A 1 48.72 34.39 75.02
C MET A 1 47.60 33.73 74.25
N LYS A 2 46.77 32.92 74.93
CA LYS A 2 45.58 32.25 74.40
C LYS A 2 44.58 33.25 73.84
N LYS A 3 43.90 32.92 72.73
CA LYS A 3 42.46 33.11 72.56
C LYS A 3 41.93 32.06 71.57
N MET A 4 41.06 31.19 72.09
CA MET A 4 40.14 30.33 71.34
C MET A 4 39.19 31.20 70.53
N THR A 5 38.85 30.80 69.31
CA THR A 5 37.60 31.23 68.68
C THR A 5 37.02 30.07 67.87
N THR A 6 35.92 29.56 68.42
CA THR A 6 34.84 28.71 67.91
C THR A 6 34.80 28.48 66.41
N ILE A 7 34.87 27.19 66.01
CA ILE A 7 34.53 26.71 64.67
C ILE A 7 33.00 26.59 64.60
N LEU A 8 32.37 27.36 63.71
CA LEU A 8 30.97 27.23 63.34
C LEU A 8 30.87 26.18 62.23
N ALA A 9 30.25 25.03 62.51
CA ALA A 9 29.93 24.03 61.52
C ALA A 9 28.67 24.46 60.75
N VAL A 10 28.81 24.83 59.48
CA VAL A 10 27.69 25.06 58.57
C VAL A 10 27.31 23.73 57.95
N LEU A 11 26.19 23.15 58.39
CA LEU A 11 25.53 22.05 57.68
C LEU A 11 24.93 22.58 56.38
N GLY A 12 25.59 22.30 55.25
CA GLY A 12 25.02 22.48 53.93
C GLY A 12 24.04 21.35 53.63
N ALA A 13 22.74 21.60 53.78
CA ALA A 13 21.70 20.73 53.26
C ALA A 13 21.69 20.84 51.72
N THR A 14 22.23 19.83 51.03
CA THR A 14 22.08 19.68 49.58
C THR A 14 20.70 19.07 49.31
N VAL A 15 19.76 19.92 48.90
CA VAL A 15 18.47 19.48 48.36
C VAL A 15 18.71 18.98 46.95
N PHE A 16 18.76 17.66 46.75
CA PHE A 16 18.67 17.07 45.42
C PHE A 16 17.24 17.30 44.90
N SER A 17 17.09 18.34 44.08
CA SER A 17 15.88 18.54 43.29
C SER A 17 15.92 17.54 42.13
N ASN A 18 15.27 16.39 42.28
CA ASN A 18 14.94 15.53 41.15
C ASN A 18 13.82 16.21 40.34
N THR A 19 14.18 17.19 39.53
CA THR A 19 13.35 17.59 38.40
C THR A 19 13.38 16.44 37.39
N LEU A 20 12.42 15.53 37.51
CA LEU A 20 11.98 14.70 36.39
C LEU A 20 11.53 15.67 35.30
N ILE A 21 12.44 15.98 34.37
CA ILE A 21 12.06 16.60 33.10
C ILE A 21 11.16 15.57 32.44
N ALA A 22 9.85 15.80 32.43
CA ALA A 22 8.93 15.04 31.62
C ALA A 22 9.42 15.18 30.17
N GLN A 23 9.97 14.11 29.62
CA GLN A 23 10.44 14.11 28.25
C GLN A 23 9.19 14.22 27.37
N GLU A 24 9.13 15.25 26.52
CA GLU A 24 7.98 15.47 25.65
C GLU A 24 7.78 14.23 24.77
N GLU A 25 6.63 13.59 24.93
CA GLU A 25 6.26 12.40 24.18
C GLU A 25 6.13 12.78 22.70
N LYS A 26 6.83 12.04 21.84
CA LYS A 26 6.77 12.23 20.39
C LYS A 26 6.00 11.07 19.79
N SER A 27 4.97 11.38 19.00
CA SER A 27 4.27 10.37 18.23
C SER A 27 4.99 10.08 16.91
N ILE A 28 5.00 8.82 16.52
CA ILE A 28 5.50 8.38 15.22
C ILE A 28 4.60 8.91 14.08
N PRO A 29 5.16 9.56 13.04
CA PRO A 29 4.38 10.03 11.90
C PRO A 29 4.06 8.86 10.93
N TYR A 30 3.20 7.94 11.36
CA TYR A 30 2.84 6.71 10.64
C TYR A 30 2.51 6.91 9.17
N LYS A 31 1.64 7.89 8.85
CA LYS A 31 1.23 8.20 7.47
C LYS A 31 2.46 8.44 6.58
N LYS A 32 3.45 9.20 7.06
CA LYS A 32 4.67 9.51 6.32
C LYS A 32 5.59 8.29 6.18
N ILE A 33 5.73 7.50 7.24
CA ILE A 33 6.51 6.26 7.20
C ILE A 33 5.93 5.26 6.20
N PHE A 34 4.60 5.08 6.22
CA PHE A 34 3.93 4.18 5.29
C PHE A 34 4.01 4.68 3.85
N ALA A 35 3.91 5.98 3.60
CA ALA A 35 4.12 6.54 2.26
C ALA A 35 5.51 6.18 1.71
N TYR A 36 6.57 6.32 2.51
CA TYR A 36 7.92 5.87 2.12
C TYR A 36 7.99 4.37 1.85
N GLY A 37 7.36 3.55 2.69
CA GLY A 37 7.24 2.11 2.47
C GLY A 37 6.54 1.77 1.16
N LEU A 38 5.44 2.45 0.83
CA LEU A 38 4.68 2.30 -0.40
C LEU A 38 5.41 2.83 -1.65
N ASP A 39 6.40 3.71 -1.49
CA ASP A 39 7.31 4.09 -2.57
C ASP A 39 8.51 3.11 -2.72
N ALA A 40 8.47 1.98 -2.01
CA ALA A 40 9.55 1.00 -1.95
C ALA A 40 10.92 1.63 -1.59
N ASN A 41 10.90 2.63 -0.70
CA ASN A 41 12.09 3.31 -0.22
C ASN A 41 11.97 3.56 1.29
N VAL A 42 12.56 2.69 2.11
CA VAL A 42 12.42 2.77 3.57
C VAL A 42 13.50 3.59 4.24
N GLN A 43 14.52 4.08 3.53
CA GLN A 43 15.61 4.85 4.16
C GLN A 43 15.13 6.13 4.85
N PRO A 44 14.26 6.97 4.24
CA PRO A 44 13.75 8.15 4.92
C PRO A 44 12.92 7.79 6.16
N ALA A 45 12.22 6.65 6.15
CA ALA A 45 11.47 6.15 7.29
C ALA A 45 12.40 5.75 8.45
N LEU A 46 13.50 5.06 8.16
CA LEU A 46 14.53 4.73 9.15
C LEU A 46 15.13 5.99 9.78
N ASN A 47 15.47 7.00 8.97
CA ASN A 47 16.01 8.27 9.47
C ASN A 47 15.05 8.99 10.43
N ILE A 48 13.75 8.97 10.13
CA ILE A 48 12.71 9.51 11.03
C ILE A 48 12.71 8.73 12.34
N LEU A 49 12.65 7.41 12.27
CA LEU A 49 12.60 6.56 13.47
C LEU A 49 13.86 6.72 14.32
N ASP A 50 15.04 6.77 13.72
CA ASP A 50 16.33 6.95 14.42
C ASP A 50 16.42 8.30 15.16
N SER A 51 15.70 9.33 14.69
CA SER A 51 15.67 10.65 15.33
C SER A 51 14.84 10.71 16.62
N ILE A 52 14.09 9.65 16.95
CA ILE A 52 13.21 9.59 18.12
C ILE A 52 13.74 8.53 19.11
N SER A 53 14.10 8.92 20.33
CA SER A 53 14.52 7.96 21.36
C SER A 53 13.34 7.09 21.81
N TYR A 54 13.58 5.82 22.15
CA TYR A 54 12.56 4.94 22.75
C TYR A 54 11.95 5.55 24.02
N SER A 55 12.71 6.34 24.79
CA SER A 55 12.20 7.02 25.99
C SER A 55 11.18 8.12 25.71
N GLN A 56 10.99 8.50 24.44
CA GLN A 56 10.03 9.51 23.99
C GLN A 56 8.75 8.90 23.42
N LEU A 57 8.68 7.58 23.31
CA LEU A 57 7.58 6.87 22.66
C LEU A 57 6.68 6.24 23.73
N ASN A 58 5.38 6.19 23.46
CA ASN A 58 4.50 5.26 24.16
C ASN A 58 4.78 3.81 23.76
N ASP A 59 4.08 2.87 24.39
CA ASP A 59 4.27 1.44 24.19
C ASP A 59 3.99 1.00 22.73
N GLU A 60 2.92 1.51 22.12
CA GLU A 60 2.54 1.16 20.74
C GLU A 60 3.61 1.62 19.74
N ASP A 61 4.02 2.89 19.83
CA ASP A 61 5.06 3.47 19.00
C ASP A 61 6.43 2.78 19.23
N SER A 62 6.71 2.39 20.47
CA SER A 62 7.93 1.63 20.81
C SER A 62 7.93 0.26 20.15
N ILE A 63 6.81 -0.45 20.18
CA ILE A 63 6.66 -1.76 19.51
C ILE A 63 6.81 -1.60 18.00
N PHE A 64 6.13 -0.61 17.41
CA PHE A 64 6.22 -0.35 15.98
C PHE A 64 7.67 -0.06 15.56
N LYS A 65 8.35 0.84 16.27
CA LYS A 65 9.75 1.17 16.00
C LYS A 65 10.63 -0.07 16.11
N TYR A 66 10.46 -0.87 17.16
CA TYR A 66 11.22 -2.10 17.36
C TYR A 66 11.06 -3.08 16.19
N GLU A 67 9.83 -3.38 15.78
CA GLU A 67 9.56 -4.30 14.68
C GLU A 67 10.08 -3.77 13.33
N PHE A 68 9.98 -2.46 13.10
CA PHE A 68 10.52 -1.83 11.90
C PHE A 68 12.05 -1.93 11.86
N GLU A 69 12.72 -1.71 13.00
CA GLU A 69 14.16 -1.90 13.14
C GLU A 69 14.56 -3.36 12.95
N GLN A 70 13.82 -4.33 13.52
CA GLN A 70 14.08 -5.76 13.29
C GLN A 70 14.06 -6.11 11.80
N ARG A 71 13.14 -5.53 11.04
CA ARG A 71 12.99 -5.80 9.60
C ARG A 71 14.05 -5.11 8.76
N PHE A 72 14.37 -3.84 9.03
CA PHE A 72 15.13 -3.01 8.10
C PHE A 72 16.49 -2.54 8.60
N LYS A 73 16.72 -2.39 9.91
CA LYS A 73 17.92 -1.73 10.46
C LYS A 73 19.16 -2.62 10.55
N TYR A 74 18.99 -3.92 10.80
CA TYR A 74 20.12 -4.83 11.01
C TYR A 74 20.68 -5.41 9.72
N GLU A 75 21.71 -6.27 9.78
CA GLU A 75 22.26 -6.90 8.56
C GLU A 75 21.23 -7.80 7.84
N ASN A 76 20.48 -8.57 8.62
CA ASN A 76 19.46 -9.51 8.14
C ASN A 76 18.07 -9.13 8.69
N ASP A 77 17.01 -9.55 7.99
CA ASP A 77 15.63 -9.46 8.51
C ASP A 77 15.49 -10.34 9.76
N ARG A 78 15.15 -9.72 10.89
CA ARG A 78 14.89 -10.38 12.18
C ARG A 78 13.40 -10.43 12.54
N GLY A 79 12.54 -10.06 11.60
CA GLY A 79 11.10 -10.17 11.75
C GLY A 79 10.66 -11.62 11.99
N LYS A 80 9.57 -11.78 12.74
CA LYS A 80 8.97 -13.09 13.01
C LYS A 80 7.87 -13.36 12.00
N TYR A 81 7.95 -14.51 11.34
CA TYR A 81 6.96 -14.99 10.37
C TYR A 81 6.56 -16.40 10.74
N GLN A 82 5.26 -16.69 10.69
CA GLN A 82 4.75 -18.04 10.92
C GLN A 82 4.16 -18.55 9.61
N VAL A 83 4.80 -19.55 9.03
CA VAL A 83 4.40 -20.19 7.78
C VAL A 83 4.60 -21.68 7.95
N ASP A 84 3.50 -22.44 7.95
CA ASP A 84 3.54 -23.86 8.29
C ASP A 84 4.07 -24.73 7.12
N ASN A 85 3.87 -24.31 5.86
CA ASN A 85 4.43 -25.01 4.70
C ASN A 85 5.90 -24.58 4.50
N GLU A 86 6.83 -25.51 4.76
CA GLU A 86 8.29 -25.27 4.69
C GLU A 86 8.76 -24.76 3.31
N LYS A 87 8.24 -25.30 2.21
CA LYS A 87 8.64 -24.86 0.87
C LYS A 87 8.15 -23.45 0.59
N ILE A 88 6.95 -23.12 1.05
CA ILE A 88 6.36 -21.79 0.90
C ILE A 88 7.07 -20.79 1.81
N ASP A 89 7.47 -21.16 3.03
CA ASP A 89 8.31 -20.30 3.87
C ASP A 89 9.66 -20.02 3.20
N GLN A 90 10.30 -21.05 2.63
CA GLN A 90 11.54 -20.88 1.90
C GLN A 90 11.38 -19.92 0.71
N LEU A 91 10.35 -20.10 -0.12
CA LEU A 91 10.04 -19.19 -1.23
C LEU A 91 9.76 -17.76 -0.72
N TYR A 92 8.93 -17.63 0.31
CA TYR A 92 8.57 -16.33 0.87
C TYR A 92 9.80 -15.63 1.46
N SER A 93 10.72 -16.35 2.10
CA SER A 93 11.97 -15.79 2.63
C SER A 93 12.87 -15.19 1.54
N MET A 94 12.89 -15.78 0.34
CA MET A 94 13.62 -15.23 -0.82
C MET A 94 13.00 -13.89 -1.25
N PHE A 95 11.68 -13.81 -1.31
CA PHE A 95 10.97 -12.56 -1.63
C PHE A 95 11.14 -11.50 -0.54
N ARG A 96 11.07 -11.85 0.75
CA ARG A 96 11.33 -10.92 1.86
C ARG A 96 12.75 -10.34 1.78
N SER A 97 13.74 -11.20 1.53
CA SER A 97 15.13 -10.77 1.35
C SER A 97 15.29 -9.83 0.14
N TYR A 98 14.65 -10.16 -0.98
CA TYR A 98 14.64 -9.31 -2.17
C TYR A 98 13.96 -7.95 -1.92
N TRP A 99 12.78 -7.94 -1.31
CA TRP A 99 12.04 -6.70 -1.00
C TRP A 99 12.86 -5.82 -0.07
N ARG A 100 13.43 -6.40 0.98
CA ARG A 100 14.30 -5.69 1.92
C ARG A 100 15.47 -5.00 1.22
N GLN A 101 16.22 -5.74 0.40
CA GLN A 101 17.37 -5.20 -0.33
C GLN A 101 16.95 -4.08 -1.28
N SER A 102 15.86 -4.28 -2.02
CA SER A 102 15.32 -3.30 -2.97
C SER A 102 14.81 -2.03 -2.28
N MET A 103 14.25 -2.15 -1.08
CA MET A 103 13.75 -1.01 -0.30
C MET A 103 14.85 -0.22 0.39
N LEU A 104 15.93 -0.92 0.78
CA LEU A 104 17.11 -0.30 1.38
C LEU A 104 18.04 0.31 0.34
N ASN A 105 17.98 -0.10 -0.93
CA ASN A 105 18.82 0.42 -2.00
C ASN A 105 17.94 0.69 -3.25
N PRO A 106 17.10 1.75 -3.22
CA PRO A 106 16.07 1.95 -4.23
C PRO A 106 16.59 2.22 -5.64
N GLU A 107 17.83 2.66 -5.77
CA GLU A 107 18.52 2.91 -7.04
C GLU A 107 19.11 1.63 -7.68
N GLU A 108 19.10 0.50 -6.96
CA GLU A 108 19.66 -0.77 -7.41
C GLU A 108 18.56 -1.75 -7.86
N THR A 109 18.94 -2.72 -8.71
CA THR A 109 18.04 -3.77 -9.20
C THR A 109 18.50 -5.15 -8.74
N PHE A 110 17.64 -5.84 -7.97
CA PHE A 110 17.94 -7.15 -7.39
C PHE A 110 17.26 -8.32 -8.11
N ASP A 111 16.63 -8.09 -9.27
CA ASP A 111 15.86 -9.11 -10.01
C ASP A 111 16.70 -10.33 -10.38
N GLY A 112 17.96 -10.12 -10.77
CA GLY A 112 18.87 -11.20 -11.11
C GLY A 112 19.21 -12.08 -9.90
N GLN A 113 19.35 -11.48 -8.72
CA GLN A 113 19.58 -12.21 -7.47
C GLN A 113 18.33 -12.99 -7.05
N LEU A 114 17.14 -12.40 -7.14
CA LEU A 114 15.89 -13.11 -6.87
C LEU A 114 15.74 -14.30 -7.82
N ALA A 115 15.95 -14.10 -9.13
CA ALA A 115 15.90 -15.18 -10.11
C ALA A 115 16.94 -16.27 -9.83
N GLY A 116 18.16 -15.89 -9.44
CA GLY A 116 19.23 -16.80 -9.04
C GLY A 116 18.93 -17.65 -7.81
N GLN A 117 17.99 -17.23 -6.95
CA GLN A 117 17.49 -18.02 -5.81
C GLN A 117 16.26 -18.85 -6.18
N VAL A 118 15.29 -18.22 -6.84
CA VAL A 118 13.99 -18.81 -7.16
C VAL A 118 14.09 -19.93 -8.20
N VAL A 119 14.89 -19.76 -9.26
CA VAL A 119 15.00 -20.78 -10.32
C VAL A 119 15.58 -22.09 -9.79
N PRO A 120 16.73 -22.10 -9.06
CA PRO A 120 17.21 -23.33 -8.45
C PRO A 120 16.25 -23.93 -7.43
N PHE A 121 15.53 -23.09 -6.67
CA PHE A 121 14.51 -23.56 -5.73
C PHE A 121 13.40 -24.32 -6.45
N LEU A 122 12.84 -23.74 -7.52
CA LEU A 122 11.78 -24.39 -8.30
C LEU A 122 12.29 -25.66 -8.98
N LEU A 123 13.50 -25.67 -9.54
CA LEU A 123 14.08 -26.88 -10.15
C LEU A 123 14.21 -28.05 -9.17
N ARG A 124 14.43 -27.76 -7.88
CA ARG A 124 14.51 -28.79 -6.83
C ARG A 124 13.14 -29.23 -6.32
N ASN A 125 12.18 -28.30 -6.23
CA ASN A 125 10.93 -28.51 -5.50
C ASN A 125 9.69 -28.68 -6.40
N PHE A 126 9.79 -28.43 -7.71
CA PHE A 126 8.70 -28.49 -8.66
C PHE A 126 9.04 -29.40 -9.86
N PRO A 127 8.68 -30.70 -9.80
CA PRO A 127 9.03 -31.69 -10.83
C PRO A 127 8.61 -31.29 -12.25
N GLU A 128 7.52 -30.56 -12.41
CA GLU A 128 7.00 -30.04 -13.67
C GLU A 128 7.97 -29.08 -14.38
N MET A 129 8.99 -28.59 -13.66
CA MET A 129 10.06 -27.75 -14.20
C MET A 129 11.24 -28.57 -14.75
N GLN A 130 11.33 -29.88 -14.47
CA GLN A 130 12.42 -30.72 -14.94
C GLN A 130 12.52 -30.70 -16.47
N GLY A 131 13.72 -30.51 -16.99
CA GLY A 131 13.99 -30.42 -18.44
C GLY A 131 13.51 -29.13 -19.10
N LYS A 132 12.84 -28.21 -18.37
CA LYS A 132 12.44 -26.90 -18.89
C LYS A 132 13.50 -25.85 -18.58
N ARG A 133 13.67 -24.90 -19.51
CA ARG A 133 14.45 -23.67 -19.28
C ARG A 133 13.47 -22.50 -19.16
N PRO A 134 13.18 -22.01 -17.94
CA PRO A 134 12.27 -20.87 -17.79
C PRO A 134 12.88 -19.65 -18.47
N SER A 135 12.07 -18.95 -19.25
CA SER A 135 12.35 -17.57 -19.64
C SER A 135 11.96 -16.63 -18.50
N ARG A 136 12.46 -15.38 -18.56
CA ARG A 136 12.03 -14.29 -17.67
C ARG A 136 10.51 -14.13 -17.66
N ASP A 137 9.86 -14.28 -18.81
CA ASP A 137 8.42 -14.04 -18.94
C ASP A 137 7.57 -15.21 -18.40
N SER A 138 8.16 -16.42 -18.36
CA SER A 138 7.48 -17.62 -17.87
C SER A 138 7.58 -17.84 -16.36
N ILE A 139 8.57 -17.23 -15.68
CA ILE A 139 8.84 -17.54 -14.27
C ILE A 139 7.66 -17.22 -13.35
N GLY A 140 6.93 -16.14 -13.64
CA GLY A 140 5.76 -15.74 -12.86
C GLY A 140 4.60 -16.75 -12.92
N PHE A 141 4.40 -17.37 -14.08
CA PHE A 141 3.41 -18.44 -14.25
C PHE A 141 3.86 -19.75 -13.59
N ILE A 142 5.16 -20.05 -13.64
CA ILE A 142 5.72 -21.24 -12.98
C ILE A 142 5.62 -21.09 -11.46
N LEU A 143 5.89 -19.91 -10.91
CA LEU A 143 5.69 -19.61 -9.49
C LEU A 143 4.24 -19.79 -9.07
N SER A 144 3.29 -19.26 -9.86
CA SER A 144 1.86 -19.46 -9.60
C SER A 144 1.49 -20.94 -9.59
N SER A 145 1.93 -21.69 -10.61
CA SER A 145 1.68 -23.13 -10.71
C SER A 145 2.29 -23.92 -9.54
N PHE A 146 3.49 -23.54 -9.10
CA PHE A 146 4.14 -24.15 -7.94
C PHE A 146 3.34 -23.90 -6.65
N ILE A 147 2.92 -22.66 -6.40
CA ILE A 147 2.11 -22.31 -5.22
C ILE A 147 0.78 -23.09 -5.22
N THR A 148 0.13 -23.20 -6.38
CA THR A 148 -1.07 -24.02 -6.53
C THR A 148 -0.82 -25.51 -6.31
N SER A 149 0.34 -26.04 -6.75
CA SER A 149 0.70 -27.44 -6.49
C SER A 149 0.91 -27.75 -5.00
N GLU A 150 1.19 -26.73 -4.19
CA GLU A 150 1.31 -26.82 -2.73
C GLU A 150 -0.04 -26.61 -2.00
N GLY A 151 -1.15 -26.58 -2.75
CA GLY A 151 -2.51 -26.45 -2.20
C GLY A 151 -2.87 -25.04 -1.75
N LEU A 152 -2.20 -24.02 -2.29
CA LEU A 152 -2.40 -22.61 -1.96
C LEU A 152 -2.81 -21.80 -3.20
N HIS A 153 -3.23 -20.56 -2.98
CA HIS A 153 -3.69 -19.67 -4.03
C HIS A 153 -2.77 -18.44 -4.13
N THR A 154 -2.66 -17.93 -5.36
CA THR A 154 -1.92 -16.70 -5.70
C THR A 154 -2.48 -16.14 -7.01
N ARG A 155 -1.91 -15.03 -7.51
CA ARG A 155 -2.30 -14.44 -8.80
C ARG A 155 -2.06 -15.40 -9.96
N SER A 156 -2.77 -15.20 -11.08
CA SER A 156 -2.55 -16.01 -12.29
C SER A 156 -1.11 -15.95 -12.80
N LYS A 157 -0.43 -14.84 -12.52
CA LYS A 157 0.99 -14.62 -12.77
C LYS A 157 1.59 -13.82 -11.61
N VAL A 158 2.65 -14.35 -11.01
CA VAL A 158 3.50 -13.57 -10.09
C VAL A 158 4.26 -12.54 -10.91
N ASP A 159 3.87 -11.27 -10.80
CA ASP A 159 4.42 -10.17 -11.58
C ASP A 159 4.59 -8.90 -10.72
N ARG A 160 5.07 -7.83 -11.33
CA ARG A 160 5.29 -6.55 -10.66
C ARG A 160 3.98 -5.85 -10.33
N VAL A 161 3.86 -5.40 -9.09
CA VAL A 161 2.83 -4.45 -8.65
C VAL A 161 3.58 -3.21 -8.18
N GLY A 162 3.47 -2.10 -8.91
CA GLY A 162 4.36 -0.96 -8.73
C GLY A 162 5.83 -1.32 -9.03
N ARG A 163 6.75 -0.91 -8.15
CA ARG A 163 8.20 -1.05 -8.39
C ARG A 163 8.78 -2.44 -8.14
N LEU A 164 8.05 -3.39 -7.55
CA LEU A 164 8.59 -4.69 -7.13
C LEU A 164 7.69 -5.87 -7.58
N PRO A 165 8.27 -7.04 -7.94
CA PRO A 165 7.55 -8.31 -8.00
C PRO A 165 6.81 -8.55 -6.69
N ASP A 166 5.51 -8.81 -6.82
CA ASP A 166 4.64 -9.03 -5.70
C ASP A 166 4.43 -10.53 -5.44
N LEU A 167 4.06 -10.90 -4.22
CA LEU A 167 3.83 -12.31 -3.87
C LEU A 167 2.69 -12.47 -2.86
N PRO A 168 1.43 -12.19 -3.24
CA PRO A 168 0.29 -12.51 -2.40
C PRO A 168 0.07 -14.04 -2.42
N ILE A 169 -0.11 -14.63 -1.25
CA ILE A 169 -0.38 -16.08 -1.08
C ILE A 169 -1.45 -16.24 0.00
N TRP A 170 -2.50 -17.00 -0.30
CA TRP A 170 -3.61 -17.28 0.63
C TRP A 170 -4.02 -18.75 0.58
N GLN A 171 -4.70 -19.21 1.63
CA GLN A 171 -5.04 -20.62 1.79
C GLN A 171 -6.43 -20.96 1.27
N ASN A 172 -7.42 -20.10 1.53
CA ASN A 172 -8.82 -20.40 1.26
C ASN A 172 -9.45 -19.30 0.40
N GLU A 173 -10.34 -19.67 -0.51
CA GLU A 173 -11.15 -18.70 -1.25
C GLU A 173 -12.58 -19.17 -1.48
N GLN A 174 -13.47 -18.21 -1.76
CA GLN A 174 -14.86 -18.48 -2.08
C GLN A 174 -15.31 -17.60 -3.26
N ASP A 175 -15.78 -18.23 -4.33
CA ASP A 175 -16.35 -17.53 -5.48
C ASP A 175 -17.80 -17.12 -5.19
N THR A 176 -18.13 -15.86 -5.46
CA THR A 176 -19.47 -15.30 -5.26
C THR A 176 -19.84 -14.39 -6.44
N LEU A 177 -21.02 -14.59 -7.02
CA LEU A 177 -21.53 -13.68 -8.04
C LEU A 177 -22.21 -12.47 -7.36
N ILE A 178 -21.75 -11.26 -7.68
CA ILE A 178 -22.26 -10.01 -7.09
C ILE A 178 -22.70 -9.06 -8.21
N THR A 179 -23.88 -8.45 -8.06
CA THR A 179 -24.31 -7.35 -8.90
C THR A 179 -23.64 -6.05 -8.46
N VAL A 180 -22.88 -5.43 -9.36
CA VAL A 180 -22.26 -4.12 -9.14
C VAL A 180 -23.08 -3.05 -9.86
N ASN A 181 -23.23 -1.91 -9.20
CA ASN A 181 -23.90 -0.74 -9.76
C ASN A 181 -22.87 0.38 -9.91
N LEU A 182 -22.43 0.63 -11.14
CA LEU A 182 -21.66 1.81 -11.50
C LEU A 182 -22.62 2.95 -11.91
N PRO A 183 -22.16 4.21 -12.00
CA PRO A 183 -23.03 5.33 -12.37
C PRO A 183 -23.74 5.16 -13.73
N GLU A 184 -23.10 4.49 -14.69
CA GLU A 184 -23.60 4.34 -16.06
C GLU A 184 -24.25 2.98 -16.35
N GLU A 185 -23.90 1.94 -15.57
CA GLU A 185 -24.32 0.57 -15.85
C GLU A 185 -24.38 -0.31 -14.59
N SER A 186 -25.09 -1.43 -14.71
CA SER A 186 -25.13 -2.46 -13.68
C SER A 186 -24.91 -3.83 -14.32
N PHE A 187 -24.06 -4.64 -13.70
CA PHE A 187 -23.69 -5.95 -14.23
C PHE A 187 -23.30 -6.90 -13.11
N GLU A 188 -23.34 -8.20 -13.38
CA GLU A 188 -22.86 -9.23 -12.47
C GLU A 188 -21.37 -9.48 -12.70
N VAL A 189 -20.63 -9.63 -11.60
CA VAL A 189 -19.21 -9.96 -11.61
C VAL A 189 -18.92 -11.04 -10.59
N GLU A 190 -18.03 -11.95 -10.93
CA GLU A 190 -17.52 -12.93 -10.00
C GLU A 190 -16.49 -12.28 -9.06
N VAL A 191 -16.73 -12.42 -7.76
CA VAL A 191 -15.85 -11.95 -6.69
C VAL A 191 -15.30 -13.16 -5.93
N VAL A 192 -13.98 -13.30 -5.94
CA VAL A 192 -13.22 -14.32 -5.23
C VAL A 192 -12.84 -13.76 -3.85
N PHE A 193 -13.48 -14.25 -2.80
CA PHE A 193 -13.18 -13.85 -1.42
C PHE A 193 -12.00 -14.64 -0.86
N MET A 194 -10.83 -14.03 -0.88
CA MET A 194 -9.56 -14.59 -0.41
C MET A 194 -9.44 -14.51 1.12
N GLN A 195 -8.99 -15.61 1.72
CA GLN A 195 -8.92 -15.80 3.17
C GLN A 195 -7.61 -16.46 3.59
N ASP A 196 -7.21 -16.18 4.83
CA ASP A 196 -6.07 -16.82 5.49
C ASP A 196 -4.76 -16.62 4.73
N PHE A 197 -4.44 -15.35 4.50
CA PHE A 197 -3.21 -14.92 3.83
C PHE A 197 -1.95 -15.35 4.61
N ILE A 198 -1.03 -15.97 3.88
CA ILE A 198 0.36 -16.22 4.30
C ILE A 198 1.22 -14.99 3.99
N SER A 199 0.96 -14.35 2.85
CA SER A 199 1.63 -13.12 2.41
C SER A 199 0.62 -12.22 1.71
N TYR A 200 0.57 -10.95 2.10
CA TYR A 200 -0.18 -9.91 1.39
C TYR A 200 0.70 -9.16 0.36
N GLY A 201 1.93 -9.61 0.14
CA GLY A 201 2.84 -8.97 -0.81
C GLY A 201 3.75 -7.91 -0.21
N TRP A 202 4.49 -7.24 -1.09
CA TRP A 202 5.64 -6.41 -0.69
C TRP A 202 5.22 -5.14 0.07
N SER A 203 4.06 -4.56 -0.25
CA SER A 203 3.58 -3.34 0.43
C SER A 203 3.24 -3.61 1.90
N SER A 204 2.67 -4.80 2.15
CA SER A 204 2.39 -5.29 3.50
C SER A 204 3.68 -5.53 4.27
N TYR A 205 4.67 -6.14 3.61
CA TYR A 205 6.00 -6.30 4.18
C TYR A 205 6.66 -4.95 4.53
N ALA A 206 6.58 -3.96 3.63
CA ALA A 206 7.16 -2.62 3.81
C ALA A 206 6.57 -1.85 4.99
N THR A 207 5.33 -2.14 5.36
CA THR A 207 4.56 -1.35 6.33
C THR A 207 4.15 -2.13 7.59
N LEU A 208 4.82 -3.24 7.88
CA LEU A 208 4.47 -4.11 9.02
C LEU A 208 2.99 -4.54 9.01
N ASN A 209 2.45 -4.84 7.82
CA ASN A 209 1.06 -5.16 7.54
C ASN A 209 0.04 -4.01 7.71
N ASN A 210 0.48 -2.76 7.91
CA ASN A 210 -0.44 -1.62 8.04
C ASN A 210 -1.02 -1.13 6.70
N ARG A 211 -0.34 -1.41 5.58
CA ARG A 211 -0.82 -1.11 4.22
C ARG A 211 -0.66 -2.32 3.33
N ARG A 212 -1.74 -2.75 2.71
CA ARG A 212 -1.80 -3.94 1.85
C ARG A 212 -2.85 -3.75 0.77
N SER A 213 -2.74 -4.49 -0.34
CA SER A 213 -3.79 -4.51 -1.35
C SER A 213 -5.06 -5.11 -0.73
N GLY A 214 -6.17 -4.39 -0.86
CA GLY A 214 -7.50 -4.86 -0.46
C GLY A 214 -8.11 -5.83 -1.46
N GLY A 215 -7.62 -5.80 -2.70
CA GLY A 215 -8.10 -6.62 -3.78
C GLY A 215 -7.60 -6.11 -5.13
N TRP A 216 -7.99 -6.81 -6.19
CA TRP A 216 -7.68 -6.42 -7.57
C TRP A 216 -8.66 -7.04 -8.57
N ALA A 217 -8.79 -6.41 -9.73
CA ALA A 217 -9.41 -7.00 -10.91
C ALA A 217 -8.41 -7.83 -11.73
N GLU A 218 -8.75 -9.07 -12.06
CA GLU A 218 -7.97 -9.95 -12.95
C GLU A 218 -8.90 -10.94 -13.69
N GLN A 219 -8.66 -11.18 -14.98
CA GLN A 219 -9.40 -12.19 -15.78
C GLN A 219 -10.94 -12.07 -15.73
N ASN A 220 -11.49 -10.85 -15.74
CA ASN A 220 -12.93 -10.56 -15.56
C ASN A 220 -13.52 -10.94 -14.19
N LYS A 221 -12.68 -11.24 -13.20
CA LYS A 221 -13.07 -11.46 -11.80
C LYS A 221 -12.49 -10.35 -10.92
N LEU A 222 -13.10 -10.18 -9.75
CA LEU A 222 -12.56 -9.35 -8.67
C LEU A 222 -12.04 -10.25 -7.56
N PHE A 223 -10.84 -10.00 -7.07
CA PHE A 223 -10.26 -10.71 -5.94
C PHE A 223 -10.34 -9.80 -4.73
N CYS A 224 -10.95 -10.27 -3.64
CA CYS A 224 -11.20 -9.49 -2.44
C CYS A 224 -10.53 -10.11 -1.22
N ALA A 225 -9.66 -9.38 -0.52
CA ALA A 225 -9.15 -9.80 0.77
C ALA A 225 -10.22 -9.57 1.84
N ILE A 226 -11.13 -10.54 1.99
CA ILE A 226 -12.41 -10.33 2.70
C ILE A 226 -12.26 -9.85 4.15
N LYS A 227 -11.19 -10.27 4.85
CA LYS A 227 -10.93 -9.86 6.25
C LYS A 227 -10.64 -8.36 6.42
N LEU A 228 -10.44 -7.62 5.32
CA LEU A 228 -10.23 -6.17 5.33
C LEU A 228 -11.54 -5.37 5.18
N TYR A 229 -12.67 -6.05 4.99
CA TYR A 229 -13.95 -5.41 4.68
C TYR A 229 -15.08 -5.95 5.54
N ASP A 230 -15.93 -5.04 6.01
CA ASP A 230 -17.32 -5.37 6.34
C ASP A 230 -18.14 -5.34 5.05
N LEU A 231 -18.71 -6.48 4.65
CA LEU A 231 -19.44 -6.60 3.39
C LEU A 231 -20.70 -5.72 3.31
N ASN A 232 -21.19 -5.19 4.43
CA ASN A 232 -22.31 -4.26 4.45
C ASN A 232 -21.87 -2.78 4.37
N SER A 233 -20.57 -2.51 4.53
CA SER A 233 -20.06 -1.14 4.61
C SER A 233 -20.02 -0.44 3.26
N GLU A 234 -19.94 0.89 3.32
CA GLU A 234 -19.67 1.69 2.12
C GLU A 234 -18.27 1.43 1.57
N ASP A 235 -17.26 1.20 2.43
CA ASP A 235 -15.91 0.88 1.98
C ASP A 235 -15.85 -0.39 1.11
N PHE A 236 -16.59 -1.44 1.48
CA PHE A 236 -16.68 -2.63 0.63
C PHE A 236 -17.38 -2.33 -0.70
N ARG A 237 -18.56 -1.69 -0.65
CA ARG A 237 -19.38 -1.46 -1.85
C ARG A 237 -18.76 -0.44 -2.80
N VAL A 238 -18.05 0.55 -2.29
CA VAL A 238 -17.53 1.69 -3.05
C VAL A 238 -16.03 1.58 -3.26
N SER A 239 -15.24 1.60 -2.19
CA SER A 239 -13.77 1.62 -2.28
C SER A 239 -13.15 0.31 -2.74
N PHE A 240 -13.85 -0.83 -2.59
CA PHE A 240 -13.45 -2.08 -3.23
C PHE A 240 -14.29 -2.38 -4.47
N LEU A 241 -15.58 -2.67 -4.30
CA LEU A 241 -16.38 -3.30 -5.34
C LEU A 241 -16.55 -2.40 -6.56
N ALA A 242 -16.96 -1.14 -6.37
CA ALA A 242 -17.12 -0.20 -7.48
C ALA A 242 -15.78 0.23 -8.09
N HIS A 243 -14.74 0.39 -7.27
CA HIS A 243 -13.38 0.70 -7.72
C HIS A 243 -12.86 -0.39 -8.67
N GLU A 244 -12.84 -1.65 -8.23
CA GLU A 244 -12.30 -2.75 -9.02
C GLU A 244 -13.20 -3.11 -10.22
N ALA A 245 -14.53 -2.97 -10.07
CA ALA A 245 -15.45 -3.10 -11.20
C ALA A 245 -15.21 -2.03 -12.28
N ARG A 246 -14.84 -0.79 -11.91
CA ARG A 246 -14.46 0.24 -12.87
C ARG A 246 -13.25 -0.20 -13.69
N HIS A 247 -12.23 -0.82 -13.07
CA HIS A 247 -11.08 -1.35 -13.81
C HIS A 247 -11.49 -2.36 -14.88
N LEU A 248 -12.43 -3.26 -14.57
CA LEU A 248 -12.93 -4.23 -15.56
C LEU A 248 -13.63 -3.57 -16.76
N VAL A 249 -14.42 -2.53 -16.51
CA VAL A 249 -15.09 -1.76 -17.58
C VAL A 249 -14.06 -1.02 -18.41
N ASP A 250 -13.14 -0.31 -17.76
CA ASP A 250 -12.16 0.52 -18.44
C ASP A 250 -11.13 -0.29 -19.23
N MET A 251 -10.71 -1.46 -18.75
CA MET A 251 -9.83 -2.36 -19.51
C MET A 251 -10.48 -2.89 -20.80
N LYS A 252 -11.82 -2.97 -20.85
CA LYS A 252 -12.55 -3.34 -22.07
C LYS A 252 -12.68 -2.16 -23.02
N LEU A 253 -12.96 -0.95 -22.50
CA LEU A 253 -13.15 0.25 -23.30
C LEU A 253 -11.81 0.81 -23.84
N PHE A 254 -10.75 0.76 -23.03
CA PHE A 254 -9.45 1.37 -23.29
C PHE A 254 -8.31 0.35 -23.00
N PRO A 255 -8.16 -0.70 -23.83
CA PRO A 255 -7.30 -1.85 -23.53
C PRO A 255 -5.79 -1.53 -23.43
N LYS A 256 -5.35 -0.37 -23.91
CA LYS A 256 -3.95 0.09 -23.80
C LYS A 256 -3.71 1.12 -22.70
N LEU A 257 -4.77 1.57 -22.03
CA LEU A 257 -4.69 2.59 -20.99
C LEU A 257 -3.84 2.08 -19.82
N LYS A 258 -2.90 2.91 -19.36
CA LYS A 258 -1.98 2.52 -18.30
C LYS A 258 -2.60 2.73 -16.91
N SER A 259 -2.04 2.00 -15.94
CA SER A 259 -2.54 1.95 -14.56
C SER A 259 -2.82 3.30 -13.89
N PRO A 260 -2.01 4.37 -14.02
CA PRO A 260 -2.36 5.65 -13.39
C PRO A 260 -3.71 6.23 -13.85
N ASP A 261 -4.02 6.12 -15.13
CA ASP A 261 -5.29 6.59 -15.69
C ASP A 261 -6.47 5.70 -15.27
N LEU A 262 -6.26 4.38 -15.21
CA LEU A 262 -7.26 3.43 -14.66
C LEU A 262 -7.57 3.76 -13.20
N GLU A 263 -6.54 3.95 -12.37
CA GLU A 263 -6.66 4.33 -10.96
C GLU A 263 -7.38 5.67 -10.78
N TYR A 264 -7.08 6.68 -11.62
CA TYR A 264 -7.75 7.97 -11.58
C TYR A 264 -9.27 7.81 -11.79
N ARG A 265 -9.67 7.00 -12.78
CA ARG A 265 -11.08 6.77 -13.11
C ARG A 265 -11.81 5.95 -12.04
N ALA A 266 -11.15 4.93 -11.49
CA ALA A 266 -11.67 4.15 -10.36
C ALA A 266 -11.89 5.03 -9.11
N LYS A 267 -10.93 5.90 -8.78
CA LYS A 267 -11.03 6.85 -7.66
C LYS A 267 -12.09 7.93 -7.85
N LEU A 268 -12.28 8.42 -9.08
CA LEU A 268 -13.44 9.27 -9.37
C LEU A 268 -14.75 8.50 -9.14
N THR A 269 -14.81 7.23 -9.53
CA THR A 269 -15.98 6.37 -9.29
C THR A 269 -16.26 6.20 -7.80
N GLU A 270 -15.23 6.03 -6.96
CA GLU A 270 -15.39 6.05 -5.51
C GLU A 270 -16.06 7.33 -5.03
N LEU A 271 -15.54 8.49 -5.44
CA LEU A 271 -16.08 9.79 -5.04
C LEU A 271 -17.46 10.09 -5.62
N ILE A 272 -17.88 9.45 -6.71
CA ILE A 272 -19.25 9.59 -7.24
C ILE A 272 -20.25 8.86 -6.33
N LEU A 273 -19.87 7.68 -5.82
CA LEU A 273 -20.77 6.79 -5.09
C LEU A 273 -20.72 6.98 -3.57
N ALA A 274 -19.60 7.46 -3.02
CA ALA A 274 -19.41 7.67 -1.59
C ALA A 274 -20.37 8.71 -1.01
N LYS A 275 -20.91 8.40 0.17
CA LYS A 275 -21.84 9.27 0.92
C LYS A 275 -21.32 9.47 2.34
N GLU A 276 -21.21 8.39 3.09
CA GLU A 276 -20.80 8.37 4.50
C GLU A 276 -19.29 8.48 4.62
N THR A 277 -18.54 7.82 3.75
CA THR A 277 -17.07 7.74 3.80
C THR A 277 -16.38 8.80 2.94
N LEU A 278 -17.13 9.65 2.24
CA LEU A 278 -16.59 10.60 1.26
C LEU A 278 -15.41 11.43 1.79
N PHE A 279 -15.54 12.02 2.99
CA PHE A 279 -14.48 12.89 3.51
C PHE A 279 -13.26 12.11 3.98
N ASP A 280 -13.43 10.87 4.43
CA ASP A 280 -12.34 10.00 4.81
C ASP A 280 -11.58 9.51 3.56
N THR A 281 -12.31 9.20 2.48
CA THR A 281 -11.72 8.91 1.15
C THR A 281 -10.94 10.10 0.61
N VAL A 282 -11.51 11.31 0.66
CA VAL A 282 -10.81 12.55 0.26
C VAL A 282 -9.57 12.78 1.11
N GLU A 283 -9.65 12.60 2.43
CA GLU A 283 -8.50 12.71 3.32
C GLU A 283 -7.40 11.70 2.96
N SER A 284 -7.75 10.43 2.69
CA SER A 284 -6.78 9.42 2.24
C SER A 284 -6.12 9.84 0.93
N PHE A 285 -6.89 10.28 -0.06
CA PHE A 285 -6.34 10.73 -1.34
C PHE A 285 -5.40 11.93 -1.18
N ILE A 286 -5.71 12.89 -0.28
CA ILE A 286 -4.81 14.01 0.03
C ILE A 286 -3.50 13.51 0.66
N ASN A 287 -3.60 12.62 1.66
CA ASN A 287 -2.44 12.15 2.42
C ASN A 287 -1.51 11.26 1.59
N ASP A 288 -2.08 10.48 0.68
CA ASP A 288 -1.36 9.51 -0.14
C ASP A 288 -1.04 10.07 -1.55
N ALA A 289 -1.28 11.36 -1.82
CA ALA A 289 -0.99 11.99 -3.11
C ALA A 289 0.51 12.30 -3.28
N ASN A 290 1.08 11.91 -4.42
CA ASN A 290 2.45 12.27 -4.80
C ASN A 290 2.56 12.46 -6.31
N ALA A 291 2.71 13.71 -6.75
CA ALA A 291 2.83 14.10 -8.16
C ALA A 291 4.08 13.53 -8.86
N ASN A 292 5.10 13.14 -8.09
CA ASN A 292 6.37 12.64 -8.60
C ASN A 292 6.53 11.12 -8.42
N SER A 293 5.49 10.42 -7.94
CA SER A 293 5.57 8.97 -7.75
C SER A 293 5.54 8.24 -9.09
N GLU A 294 6.35 7.18 -9.20
CA GLU A 294 6.26 6.21 -10.30
C GLU A 294 5.15 5.18 -10.07
N ASN A 295 4.55 5.13 -8.88
CA ASN A 295 3.45 4.25 -8.55
C ASN A 295 2.09 4.84 -8.97
N SER A 296 1.17 3.99 -9.40
CA SER A 296 -0.11 4.43 -9.97
C SER A 296 -1.05 5.05 -8.94
N HIS A 297 -1.21 4.48 -7.75
CA HIS A 297 -2.15 5.02 -6.75
C HIS A 297 -1.75 6.43 -6.26
N PRO A 298 -0.49 6.71 -5.83
CA PRO A 298 -0.14 8.05 -5.36
C PRO A 298 -0.25 9.12 -6.45
N LEU A 299 0.08 8.77 -7.69
CA LEU A 299 -0.04 9.66 -8.84
C LEU A 299 -1.52 9.93 -9.17
N ALA A 300 -2.36 8.90 -9.17
CA ALA A 300 -3.81 9.04 -9.39
C ALA A 300 -4.48 9.86 -8.28
N ASN A 301 -4.15 9.60 -7.02
CA ASN A 301 -4.60 10.39 -5.86
C ASN A 301 -4.30 11.88 -6.07
N TYR A 302 -3.06 12.19 -6.50
CA TYR A 302 -2.67 13.56 -6.79
C TYR A 302 -3.57 14.20 -7.85
N TYR A 303 -3.76 13.55 -9.00
CA TYR A 303 -4.57 14.11 -10.09
C TYR A 303 -6.06 14.21 -9.77
N VAL A 304 -6.63 13.29 -8.99
CA VAL A 304 -8.02 13.39 -8.51
C VAL A 304 -8.19 14.64 -7.67
N ILE A 305 -7.34 14.84 -6.66
CA ILE A 305 -7.41 16.01 -5.78
C ILE A 305 -7.08 17.29 -6.54
N HIS A 306 -6.09 17.28 -7.44
CA HIS A 306 -5.73 18.41 -8.29
C HIS A 306 -6.91 18.89 -9.14
N HIS A 307 -7.52 17.99 -9.92
CA HIS A 307 -8.62 18.34 -10.83
C HIS A 307 -9.90 18.76 -10.08
N LEU A 308 -10.22 18.10 -8.96
CA LEU A 308 -11.34 18.54 -8.13
C LEU A 308 -11.06 19.89 -7.46
N SER A 309 -9.81 20.15 -7.04
CA SER A 309 -9.43 21.43 -6.44
C SER A 309 -9.59 22.58 -7.43
N LYS A 310 -9.18 22.37 -8.69
CA LYS A 310 -9.41 23.31 -9.78
C LYS A 310 -10.89 23.59 -9.98
N LYS A 311 -11.72 22.54 -9.98
CA LYS A 311 -13.17 22.65 -10.24
C LYS A 311 -13.97 23.26 -9.08
N LEU A 312 -13.57 23.01 -7.84
CA LEU A 312 -14.35 23.38 -6.64
C LEU A 312 -13.82 24.62 -5.92
N PHE A 313 -12.51 24.89 -6.00
CA PHE A 313 -11.85 25.95 -5.23
C PHE A 313 -11.03 26.92 -6.09
N SER A 314 -10.87 26.65 -7.40
CA SER A 314 -9.94 27.38 -8.28
C SER A 314 -8.49 27.37 -7.79
N GLU A 315 -8.10 26.30 -7.09
CA GLU A 315 -6.75 26.08 -6.54
C GLU A 315 -6.06 24.92 -7.29
N ASP A 316 -4.73 24.90 -7.35
CA ASP A 316 -3.99 23.76 -7.92
C ASP A 316 -4.20 22.49 -7.09
N PHE A 317 -4.04 22.56 -5.78
CA PHE A 317 -4.19 21.38 -4.92
C PHE A 317 -4.61 21.81 -3.52
N CYS A 318 -5.81 21.43 -3.09
CA CYS A 318 -6.33 21.76 -1.77
C CYS A 318 -6.10 20.60 -0.80
N SER A 319 -5.07 20.73 0.06
CA SER A 319 -4.79 19.76 1.13
C SER A 319 -5.59 20.00 2.42
N ASP A 320 -6.32 21.12 2.53
CA ASP A 320 -7.09 21.46 3.73
C ASP A 320 -8.45 20.74 3.75
N LEU A 321 -8.53 19.62 4.49
CA LEU A 321 -9.77 18.86 4.69
C LEU A 321 -10.92 19.70 5.25
N SER A 322 -10.63 20.76 6.00
CA SER A 322 -11.66 21.65 6.54
C SER A 322 -12.35 22.47 5.45
N LYS A 323 -11.67 22.75 4.33
CA LYS A 323 -12.31 23.34 3.14
C LYS A 323 -13.22 22.33 2.44
N TRP A 324 -12.76 21.09 2.28
CA TRP A 324 -13.56 20.01 1.70
C TRP A 324 -14.86 19.76 2.48
N LYS A 325 -14.77 19.69 3.82
CA LYS A 325 -15.93 19.48 4.72
C LYS A 325 -16.97 20.61 4.67
N LYS A 326 -16.66 21.78 4.12
CA LYS A 326 -17.62 22.87 3.88
C LYS A 326 -18.43 22.69 2.59
N ILE A 327 -17.99 21.82 1.68
CA ILE A 327 -18.70 21.51 0.44
C ILE A 327 -19.69 20.37 0.69
N LYS A 328 -20.92 20.52 0.18
CA LYS A 328 -21.93 19.45 0.27
C LYS A 328 -21.44 18.21 -0.50
N VAL A 329 -21.60 17.03 0.11
CA VAL A 329 -21.31 15.71 -0.49
C VAL A 329 -21.75 15.62 -1.96
N LYS A 330 -23.03 15.91 -2.23
CA LYS A 330 -23.60 15.90 -3.60
C LYS A 330 -22.84 16.78 -4.60
N LYS A 331 -22.28 17.92 -4.17
CA LYS A 331 -21.51 18.81 -5.04
C LYS A 331 -20.14 18.22 -5.38
N ILE A 332 -19.50 17.52 -4.45
CA ILE A 332 -18.26 16.76 -4.70
C ILE A 332 -18.56 15.57 -5.62
N ASN A 333 -19.62 14.80 -5.35
CA ASN A 333 -20.01 13.67 -6.20
C ASN A 333 -20.25 14.14 -7.65
N GLN A 334 -20.99 15.24 -7.85
CA GLN A 334 -21.24 15.79 -9.19
C GLN A 334 -19.95 16.25 -9.88
N ALA A 335 -19.04 16.89 -9.15
CA ALA A 335 -17.77 17.33 -9.72
C ALA A 335 -16.91 16.12 -10.16
N ALA A 336 -16.91 15.04 -9.39
CA ALA A 336 -16.22 13.80 -9.76
C ALA A 336 -16.87 13.12 -10.99
N ASP A 337 -18.21 13.08 -11.04
CA ASP A 337 -18.98 12.57 -12.18
C ASP A 337 -18.67 13.35 -13.47
N ASP A 338 -18.69 14.68 -13.39
CA ASP A 338 -18.35 15.51 -14.54
C ASP A 338 -16.90 15.25 -15.02
N LEU A 339 -15.94 15.13 -14.09
CA LEU A 339 -14.54 14.84 -14.44
C LEU A 339 -14.41 13.46 -15.11
N LEU A 340 -15.15 12.46 -14.64
CA LEU A 340 -15.13 11.12 -15.23
C LEU A 340 -15.73 11.13 -16.65
N LYS A 341 -16.82 11.88 -16.86
CA LYS A 341 -17.44 12.07 -18.18
C LYS A 341 -16.53 12.81 -19.15
N GLU A 342 -15.92 13.91 -18.69
CA GLU A 342 -14.94 14.68 -19.47
C GLU A 342 -13.73 13.81 -19.86
N ASN A 343 -13.20 13.01 -18.92
CA ASN A 343 -12.11 12.08 -19.15
C ASN A 343 -12.51 10.99 -20.17
N THR A 344 -13.69 10.39 -20.01
CA THR A 344 -14.23 9.36 -20.92
C THR A 344 -14.38 9.90 -22.34
N ALA A 345 -14.92 11.11 -22.51
CA ALA A 345 -15.09 11.74 -23.82
C ALA A 345 -13.73 11.97 -24.50
N LYS A 346 -12.72 12.45 -23.75
CA LYS A 346 -11.36 12.65 -24.27
C LYS A 346 -10.71 11.32 -24.68
N LEU A 347 -10.73 10.29 -23.83
CA LEU A 347 -10.18 8.97 -24.16
C LEU A 347 -10.86 8.38 -25.40
N THR A 348 -12.19 8.48 -25.48
CA THR A 348 -12.96 8.02 -26.64
C THR A 348 -12.54 8.74 -27.94
N SER A 349 -12.30 10.06 -27.87
CA SER A 349 -11.83 10.82 -29.05
C SER A 349 -10.41 10.47 -29.49
N LEU A 350 -9.57 9.97 -28.58
CA LEU A 350 -8.20 9.53 -28.87
C LEU A 350 -8.16 8.09 -29.42
N GLY A 351 -9.23 7.32 -29.22
CA GLY A 351 -9.37 5.96 -29.74
C GLY A 351 -8.76 4.88 -28.83
N PRO A 352 -8.87 3.60 -29.23
CA PRO A 352 -8.54 2.45 -28.37
C PRO A 352 -7.04 2.30 -28.07
N ASP A 353 -6.19 3.01 -28.81
CA ASP A 353 -4.73 2.96 -28.65
C ASP A 353 -4.19 3.97 -27.63
N VAL A 354 -5.06 4.78 -27.02
CA VAL A 354 -4.66 5.73 -25.98
C VAL A 354 -4.03 5.01 -24.79
N GLU A 355 -2.82 5.43 -24.43
CA GLU A 355 -2.10 4.84 -23.29
C GLU A 355 -2.22 5.70 -22.02
N LYS A 356 -2.28 7.03 -22.15
CA LYS A 356 -2.22 7.96 -21.01
C LYS A 356 -2.97 9.26 -21.31
N LEU A 357 -3.54 9.89 -20.30
CA LEU A 357 -4.23 11.18 -20.41
C LEU A 357 -4.05 12.10 -19.18
N ILE A 358 -4.08 11.58 -17.96
CA ILE A 358 -4.16 12.43 -16.76
C ILE A 358 -2.92 13.31 -16.51
N ASN A 359 -1.77 12.93 -17.08
CA ASN A 359 -0.51 13.65 -16.91
C ASN A 359 -0.04 14.40 -18.18
N THR A 360 -0.89 14.49 -19.21
CA THR A 360 -0.57 15.25 -20.42
C THR A 360 -0.90 16.73 -20.19
N LYS A 361 0.11 17.60 -20.36
CA LYS A 361 -0.03 19.06 -20.25
C LYS A 361 -0.96 19.64 -21.32
#